data_AF-A0A7V6V5V0-F1
#
_entry.id   AF-A0A7V6V5V0-F1
#
_cell.length_a   1.000
_cell.length_b   1.000
_cell.length_c   1.000
_cell.angle_alpha   90.00
_cell.angle_beta   90.00
_cell.angle_gamma   90.00
#
_symmetry.space_group_name_H-M   'P 1'
#
loop_
_entity.id
_entity.type
_entity.pdbx_description
1 polymer ?
#
loop_
_entity_poly.entity_id
_entity_poly.type
_entity_poly.pdbx_seq_one_letter_code
_entity_poly.pdbx_strand_id
1 'polypeptide(L)'
;MELLRFENLRFIDRNKIGGDAIFNCDGEEKMADFHFYVQGDQCLSIRLGRHDADLETEQLQNFIRQRHAALKKQVNPEVKRLRAERRRALYGED
;
A
#
# COMPACT_ATOMS: atom_id res chain seq x y z
N MET A 1 5.78 1.84 -16.93
CA MET A 1 5.43 1.34 -15.59
C MET A 1 3.94 1.55 -15.34
N GLU A 2 3.23 0.46 -15.13
CA GLU A 2 1.81 0.42 -14.80
C GLU A 2 1.61 -0.34 -13.49
N LEU A 3 0.84 0.19 -12.55
CA LEU A 3 0.49 -0.54 -11.32
C LEU A 3 -0.60 -1.57 -11.66
N LEU A 4 -0.31 -2.84 -11.43
CA LEU A 4 -1.25 -3.94 -11.65
C LEU A 4 -2.14 -4.14 -10.42
N ARG A 5 -1.53 -4.31 -9.24
CA ARG A 5 -2.24 -4.65 -8.01
C ARG A 5 -1.41 -4.36 -6.76
N PHE A 6 -2.10 -4.38 -5.62
CA PHE A 6 -1.47 -4.45 -4.30
C PHE A 6 -1.64 -5.86 -3.73
N GLU A 7 -0.58 -6.40 -3.16
CA GLU A 7 -0.56 -7.69 -2.47
C GLU A 7 -0.09 -7.52 -1.02
N ASN A 8 -0.34 -8.54 -0.20
CA ASN A 8 0.19 -8.65 1.17
C ASN A 8 -0.06 -7.42 2.08
N LEU A 9 -1.16 -6.70 1.85
CA LEU A 9 -1.55 -5.55 2.65
C LEU A 9 -1.80 -5.98 4.11
N ARG A 10 -1.04 -5.41 5.04
CA ARG A 10 -1.10 -5.75 6.46
C ARG A 10 -0.65 -4.59 7.34
N PHE A 11 -1.16 -4.52 8.56
CA PHE A 11 -0.59 -3.62 9.55
C PHE A 11 0.84 -4.03 9.88
N ILE A 12 1.77 -3.09 9.75
CA ILE A 12 3.17 -3.23 10.18
C ILE A 12 3.48 -2.37 11.41
N ASP A 13 2.53 -1.50 11.80
CA ASP A 13 2.54 -0.71 13.03
C ASP A 13 1.08 -0.40 13.44
N ARG A 14 0.84 0.33 14.53
CA ARG A 14 -0.46 0.83 15.00
C ARG A 14 -1.21 1.63 13.93
N ASN A 15 -0.49 2.51 13.22
CA ASN A 15 -1.05 3.46 12.24
C ASN A 15 -0.35 3.36 10.88
N LYS A 16 0.21 2.19 10.56
CA LYS A 16 0.96 1.96 9.33
C LYS A 16 0.61 0.62 8.73
N ILE A 17 0.27 0.62 7.45
CA ILE A 17 0.07 -0.57 6.64
C ILE A 17 1.22 -0.67 5.65
N GLY A 18 1.79 -1.86 5.50
CA GLY A 18 2.71 -2.20 4.42
C GLY A 18 1.99 -3.03 3.37
N GLY A 19 2.40 -2.94 2.12
CA GLY A 19 1.87 -3.75 1.02
C GLY A 19 2.75 -3.71 -0.20
N ASP A 20 2.75 -4.79 -0.94
CA ASP A 20 3.59 -4.98 -2.11
C ASP A 20 2.84 -4.41 -3.33
N ALA A 21 3.39 -3.38 -3.95
CA ALA A 21 2.88 -2.80 -5.19
C ALA A 21 3.52 -3.54 -6.37
N ILE A 22 2.71 -4.26 -7.14
CA ILE A 22 3.15 -5.01 -8.31
C ILE A 22 2.98 -4.17 -9.56
N PHE A 23 4.06 -3.94 -10.27
CA PHE A 23 4.11 -3.15 -11.49
C PHE A 23 4.42 -4.00 -12.71
N ASN A 24 3.83 -3.67 -13.86
CA ASN A 24 4.31 -4.13 -15.15
C ASN A 24 5.34 -3.14 -15.71
N CYS A 25 6.56 -3.65 -15.94
CA CYS A 25 7.66 -2.95 -16.59
C CYS A 25 8.14 -3.82 -17.76
N ASP A 26 7.81 -3.39 -18.98
CA ASP A 26 8.24 -4.05 -20.23
C ASP A 26 7.90 -5.55 -20.31
N GLY A 27 6.76 -5.95 -19.72
CA GLY A 27 6.27 -7.33 -19.71
C GLY A 27 6.71 -8.14 -18.48
N GLU A 28 7.52 -7.56 -17.60
CA GLU A 28 7.94 -8.18 -16.34
C GLU A 28 7.22 -7.58 -15.14
N GLU A 29 6.85 -8.44 -14.19
CA GLU A 29 6.36 -7.99 -12.89
C GLU A 29 7.54 -7.56 -12.02
N LYS A 30 7.48 -6.32 -11.52
CA LYS A 30 8.43 -5.76 -10.56
C LYS A 30 7.69 -5.32 -9.31
N MET A 31 8.35 -5.42 -8.16
CA MET A 31 7.76 -5.16 -6.86
C MET A 31 8.35 -3.92 -6.19
N ALA A 32 7.49 -3.15 -5.53
CA ALA A 32 7.90 -2.12 -4.56
C ALA A 32 7.04 -2.17 -3.30
N ASP A 33 7.66 -2.16 -2.12
CA ASP A 33 6.99 -2.06 -0.83
C ASP A 33 6.48 -0.63 -0.61
N PHE A 34 5.18 -0.50 -0.39
CA PHE A 34 4.51 0.77 -0.14
C PHE A 34 4.03 0.84 1.31
N HIS A 35 4.36 1.95 1.96
CA HIS A 35 3.95 2.22 3.34
C HIS A 35 2.83 3.26 3.37
N PHE A 36 1.66 2.84 3.84
CA PHE A 36 0.47 3.66 3.98
C PHE A 36 0.33 4.10 5.44
N TYR A 37 0.43 5.40 5.68
CA TYR A 37 0.17 5.98 7.00
C TYR A 37 -1.32 6.23 7.14
N VAL A 38 -1.94 5.65 8.16
CA VAL A 38 -3.39 5.62 8.31
C VAL A 38 -3.87 6.20 9.64
N GLN A 39 -5.01 6.89 9.59
CA GLN A 39 -5.71 7.38 10.77
C GLN A 39 -7.20 7.06 10.63
N GLY A 40 -7.75 6.34 11.61
CA GLY A 40 -9.06 5.70 11.43
C GLY A 40 -9.07 4.90 10.12
N ASP A 41 -10.11 5.06 9.33
CA ASP A 41 -10.32 4.34 8.08
C ASP A 41 -9.71 5.03 6.84
N GLN A 42 -8.81 5.99 7.05
CA GLN A 42 -8.26 6.83 5.98
C GLN A 42 -6.75 6.68 5.87
N CYS A 43 -6.25 6.64 4.63
CA CYS A 43 -4.85 6.79 4.28
C CYS A 43 -4.46 8.26 4.14
N LEU A 44 -3.54 8.72 4.99
CA LEU A 44 -3.07 10.10 5.06
C LEU A 44 -1.87 10.37 4.15
N SER A 45 -0.96 9.41 4.02
CA SER A 45 0.22 9.54 3.17
C SER A 45 0.73 8.18 2.73
N ILE A 46 1.49 8.18 1.63
CA ILE A 46 2.10 6.99 1.05
C ILE A 46 3.59 7.27 0.95
N ARG A 47 4.41 6.33 1.42
CA ARG A 47 5.86 6.38 1.31
C ARG A 47 6.36 5.12 0.60
N LEU A 48 7.45 5.29 -0.14
CA LEU A 48 8.17 4.18 -0.76
C LEU A 48 9.06 3.51 0.29
N GLY A 49 8.99 2.19 0.35
CA GLY A 49 9.89 1.30 1.08
C GLY A 49 10.98 0.74 0.17
N ARG A 50 11.29 -0.54 0.31
CA ARG A 50 12.24 -1.24 -0.58
C ARG A 50 11.57 -1.52 -1.93
N HIS A 51 12.35 -1.66 -2.98
CA HIS A 51 11.87 -2.05 -4.30
C HIS A 51 12.93 -2.86 -5.03
N ASP A 52 12.53 -3.52 -6.10
CA ASP A 52 13.47 -4.23 -6.98
C ASP A 52 14.53 -3.27 -7.53
N ALA A 53 15.74 -3.79 -7.72
CA ALA A 53 16.91 -3.00 -8.13
C ALA A 53 16.73 -2.35 -9.51
N ASP A 54 15.91 -2.95 -10.37
CA ASP A 54 15.63 -2.47 -11.72
C ASP A 54 14.60 -1.32 -11.75
N LEU A 55 14.00 -0.98 -10.60
CA LEU A 55 13.11 0.17 -10.48
C LEU A 55 13.87 1.38 -9.96
N GLU A 56 13.77 2.49 -10.66
CA GLU A 56 14.35 3.76 -10.20
C GLU A 56 13.52 4.35 -9.06
N THR A 57 14.19 4.70 -7.95
CA THR A 57 13.55 5.30 -6.78
C THR A 57 12.77 6.56 -7.15
N GLU A 58 13.34 7.42 -8.01
CA GLU A 58 12.71 8.67 -8.45
C GLU A 58 11.43 8.41 -9.24
N GLN A 59 11.43 7.39 -10.11
CA GLN A 59 10.27 7.02 -10.91
C GLN A 59 9.11 6.57 -10.02
N LEU A 60 9.38 5.74 -9.00
CA LEU A 60 8.38 5.29 -8.03
C LEU A 60 7.84 6.44 -7.18
N GLN A 61 8.71 7.35 -6.72
CA GLN A 61 8.28 8.54 -5.97
C GLN A 61 7.41 9.47 -6.82
N ASN A 62 7.76 9.69 -8.09
CA ASN A 62 6.97 10.46 -9.03
C ASN A 62 5.62 9.78 -9.30
N PHE A 63 5.59 8.45 -9.46
CA PHE A 63 4.35 7.70 -9.59
C PHE A 63 3.43 7.90 -8.37
N ILE A 64 3.96 7.75 -7.15
CA ILE A 64 3.21 7.98 -5.91
C ILE A 64 2.65 9.41 -5.89
N ARG A 65 3.46 10.41 -6.24
CA ARG A 65 3.03 11.83 -6.25
C ARG A 65 1.89 12.06 -7.25
N GLN A 66 2.02 11.55 -8.47
CA GLN A 66 1.05 11.75 -9.55
C GLN A 66 -0.26 10.98 -9.31
N ARG A 67 -0.19 9.78 -8.72
CA ARG A 67 -1.36 8.91 -8.48
C ARG A 67 -1.87 8.98 -7.04
N HIS A 68 -1.33 9.87 -6.21
CA HIS A 68 -1.55 9.90 -4.76
C HIS A 68 -3.01 9.77 -4.34
N ALA A 69 -3.91 10.57 -4.92
CA ALA A 69 -5.33 10.54 -4.61
C ALA A 69 -6.00 9.21 -5.02
N ALA A 70 -5.63 8.66 -6.19
CA ALA A 70 -6.14 7.39 -6.68
C ALA A 70 -5.68 6.22 -5.80
N LEU A 71 -4.39 6.20 -5.43
CA LEU A 71 -3.83 5.17 -4.55
C LEU A 71 -4.52 5.16 -3.17
N LYS A 72 -4.77 6.34 -2.59
CA LYS A 72 -5.54 6.46 -1.34
C LYS A 72 -6.95 5.91 -1.48
N LYS A 73 -7.65 6.26 -2.57
CA LYS A 73 -8.99 5.76 -2.84
C LYS A 73 -9.02 4.24 -2.96
N GLN A 74 -7.99 3.67 -3.59
CA GLN A 74 -7.84 2.22 -3.75
C GLN A 74 -7.54 1.51 -2.42
N VAL A 75 -6.71 2.08 -1.54
CA VAL A 75 -6.30 1.41 -0.29
C VAL A 75 -7.30 1.61 0.87
N ASN A 76 -8.09 2.69 0.88
CA ASN A 76 -9.03 2.97 1.97
C ASN A 76 -10.00 1.83 2.32
N PRO A 77 -10.59 1.09 1.35
CA PRO A 77 -11.38 -0.11 1.64
C PRO A 77 -10.58 -1.18 2.40
N GLU A 78 -9.31 -1.38 2.03
CA GLU A 78 -8.42 -2.34 2.70
C GLU A 78 -8.06 -1.88 4.11
N VAL A 79 -7.90 -0.58 4.36
CA VAL A 79 -7.72 -0.04 5.72
C VAL A 79 -8.90 -0.43 6.62
N LYS A 80 -10.14 -0.28 6.11
CA LYS A 80 -11.35 -0.65 6.85
C LYS A 80 -11.38 -2.15 7.15
N ARG A 81 -11.12 -2.98 6.14
CA ARG A 81 -11.08 -4.45 6.28
C ARG A 81 -10.06 -4.86 7.32
N LEU A 82 -8.81 -4.39 7.21
CA LEU A 82 -7.73 -4.71 8.14
C LEU A 82 -8.00 -4.24 9.56
N ARG A 83 -8.67 -3.08 9.75
CA ARG A 83 -9.07 -2.63 11.09
C ARG A 83 -10.17 -3.48 11.68
N ALA A 84 -11.16 -3.90 10.89
CA ALA A 84 -12.21 -4.80 11.34
C ALA A 84 -11.61 -6.15 11.76
N GLU A 85 -10.71 -6.72 10.96
CA GLU A 85 -9.98 -7.96 11.29
C GLU A 85 -9.18 -7.81 12.59
N ARG A 86 -8.46 -6.70 12.75
CA ARG A 86 -7.70 -6.44 13.99
C ARG A 86 -8.61 -6.29 15.21
N ARG A 87 -9.78 -5.65 15.07
CA ARG A 87 -10.76 -5.56 16.18
C ARG A 87 -11.32 -6.93 16.52
N ARG A 88 -11.72 -7.73 15.53
CA ARG A 88 -12.20 -9.11 15.74
C ARG A 88 -11.16 -9.97 16.44
N ALA A 89 -9.90 -9.88 16.03
CA ALA A 89 -8.81 -10.63 16.67
C ALA A 89 -8.54 -10.22 18.13
N LEU A 90 -8.81 -8.96 18.50
CA LEU A 90 -8.58 -8.45 19.85
C LEU A 90 -9.77 -8.63 20.80
N TYR A 91 -10.99 -8.51 20.27
CA TYR A 91 -12.21 -8.44 21.07
C TYR A 91 -13.18 -9.60 20.82
N GLY A 92 -12.93 -10.46 19.82
CA GLY A 92 -13.69 -11.68 19.59
C GLY A 92 -15.16 -11.46 19.26
N GLU A 93 -15.47 -10.61 18.29
CA GLU A 93 -16.86 -10.37 17.84
C GLU A 93 -17.18 -11.15 16.55
N ASP A 94 -18.20 -12.01 16.63
CA ASP A 94 -18.92 -12.65 15.52
C ASP A 94 -19.69 -11.62 14.67
#